data_AF-A0A067PD65-F1
#
_entry.id   AF-A0A067PD65-F1
#
_cell.length_a   1.000
_cell.length_b   1.000
_cell.length_c   1.000
_cell.angle_alpha   90.00
_cell.angle_beta   90.00
_cell.angle_gamma   90.00
#
_symmetry.space_group_name_H-M   'P 1'
#
loop_
_entity.id
_entity.type
_entity.pdbx_description
1 polymer ?
#
loop_
_entity_poly.entity_id
_entity_poly.type
_entity_poly.pdbx_seq_one_letter_code
_entity_poly.pdbx_strand_id
1 'polypeptide(L)' 'MIGQFPSPVLSLASDVLKDLEGGDTLSNLWTLFTKCKESLQDGRRLENISWRLWYREMALA' A
#
# COMPACT_ATOMS: atom_id res chain seq x y z
N MET A 1 -0.55 13.14 9.54
CA MET A 1 -1.71 12.68 8.74
C MET A 1 -1.71 13.53 7.50
N ILE A 2 -1.62 12.94 6.30
CA ILE A 2 -1.90 13.69 5.07
C ILE A 2 -3.33 14.21 5.22
N GLY A 3 -3.56 15.50 4.97
CA GLY A 3 -4.86 16.13 5.21
C GLY A 3 -5.98 15.37 4.51
N GLN A 4 -7.14 15.26 5.16
CA GLN A 4 -8.26 14.54 4.59
C GLN A 4 -8.87 15.37 3.46
N PHE A 5 -8.52 15.01 2.22
CA PHE A 5 -9.05 15.65 1.03
C PHE A 5 -10.46 15.11 0.71
N PRO A 6 -11.35 15.93 0.12
CA PRO A 6 -12.71 15.51 -0.21
C PRO A 6 -12.76 14.45 -1.32
N SER A 7 -11.68 14.28 -2.08
CA SER A 7 -11.51 13.26 -3.11
C SER A 7 -10.07 12.73 -3.10
N PRO A 8 -9.82 11.55 -3.69
CA PRO A 8 -8.46 11.07 -3.87
C PRO A 8 -7.67 12.02 -4.79
N VAL A 9 -6.50 12.45 -4.33
CA VAL A 9 -5.57 13.34 -5.06
C VAL A 9 -4.29 12.62 -5.49
N LEU A 10 -4.07 11.39 -5.01
CA LEU A 10 -2.95 10.54 -5.37
C LEU A 10 -3.45 9.34 -6.19
N SER A 11 -2.65 8.90 -7.16
CA SER A 11 -2.84 7.65 -7.88
C SER A 11 -1.54 6.85 -7.89
N LEU A 12 -1.65 5.53 -7.94
CA LEU A 12 -0.50 4.63 -7.90
C LEU A 12 -0.08 4.23 -9.32
N ALA A 13 1.19 4.45 -9.64
CA ALA A 13 1.84 3.89 -10.83
C ALA A 13 2.10 2.39 -10.61
N SER A 14 1.15 1.54 -11.03
CA SER A 14 1.19 0.09 -10.79
C SER A 14 2.28 -0.64 -11.58
N ASP A 15 2.79 -0.03 -12.65
CA ASP A 15 3.92 -0.48 -13.43
C ASP A 15 5.22 -0.52 -12.61
N VAL A 16 5.43 0.47 -11.72
CA VAL A 16 6.62 0.58 -10.87
C VAL A 16 6.65 -0.47 -9.76
N LEU A 17 5.50 -1.01 -9.35
CA LEU A 17 5.43 -2.02 -8.29
C LEU A 17 6.14 -3.33 -8.66
N LYS A 18 6.29 -3.62 -9.96
CA LYS A 18 6.94 -4.84 -10.45
C LYS A 18 8.44 -4.84 -10.19
N ASP A 19 9.03 -3.66 -10.08
CA ASP A 19 10.47 -3.46 -9.89
C ASP A 19 10.83 -3.37 -8.40
N LEU A 20 9.83 -3.44 -7.50
CA LEU A 20 10.06 -3.46 -6.06
C LEU A 20 10.49 -4.86 -5.63
N GLU A 21 11.75 -4.98 -5.25
CA GLU A 21 12.34 -6.20 -4.70
C GLU A 21 12.74 -6.01 -3.23
N GLY A 22 12.71 -7.10 -2.47
CA GLY A 22 13.16 -7.15 -1.07
C GLY A 22 12.06 -7.59 -0.10
N GLY A 23 12.46 -8.33 0.96
CA GLY A 23 11.54 -8.97 1.91
C GLY A 23 10.65 -8.01 2.71
N ASP A 24 11.03 -6.73 2.82
CA ASP A 24 10.26 -5.70 3.53
C ASP A 24 9.33 -4.90 2.62
N THR A 25 9.25 -5.23 1.32
CA THR A 25 8.48 -4.45 0.35
C THR A 25 7.01 -4.34 0.75
N LEU A 26 6.38 -5.46 1.11
CA LEU A 26 4.96 -5.49 1.47
C LEU A 26 4.65 -4.79 2.80
N SER A 27 5.55 -4.89 3.79
CA SER A 27 5.39 -4.20 5.08
C SER A 27 5.52 -2.68 4.90
N ASN A 28 6.45 -2.23 4.06
CA ASN A 28 6.65 -0.83 3.71
C ASN A 28 5.46 -0.28 2.91
N LEU A 29 4.97 -1.00 1.90
CA LEU A 29 3.78 -0.62 1.13
C LEU A 29 2.55 -0.51 2.02
N TRP A 30 2.33 -1.49 2.90
CA TRP A 30 1.21 -1.45 3.85
C TRP A 30 1.31 -0.23 4.78
N THR A 31 2.49 0.06 5.32
CA THR A 31 2.73 1.23 6.17
C THR A 31 2.46 2.54 5.43
N LEU A 32 2.87 2.63 4.16
CA LEU A 32 2.65 3.79 3.30
C LEU A 32 1.15 3.99 3.02
N PHE A 33 0.47 2.94 2.56
CA PHE A 33 -0.97 3.00 2.28
C PHE A 33 -1.80 3.31 3.51
N THR A 34 -1.43 2.81 4.69
CA THR A 34 -2.10 3.16 5.96
C THR A 34 -2.11 4.68 6.20
N LYS A 35 -1.03 5.39 5.81
CA LYS A 35 -0.88 6.83 6.01
C LYS A 35 -1.60 7.67 4.95
N CYS A 36 -1.84 7.14 3.75
CA CYS A 36 -2.38 7.90 2.61
C CYS A 36 -3.68 7.36 2.02
N LYS A 37 -4.26 6.28 2.57
CA LYS A 37 -5.44 5.58 2.03
C LYS A 37 -6.66 6.45 1.75
N GLU A 38 -6.87 7.52 2.52
CA GLU A 38 -7.99 8.44 2.34
C GLU A 38 -7.76 9.42 1.18
N SER A 39 -6.50 9.63 0.78
CA SER A 39 -6.10 10.53 -0.31
C SER A 39 -5.68 9.78 -1.57
N LEU A 40 -5.53 8.45 -1.49
CA LEU A 40 -5.05 7.59 -2.57
C LEU A 40 -6.23 6.90 -3.26
N GLN A 41 -6.22 6.92 -4.59
CA GLN A 41 -7.17 6.16 -5.41
C GLN A 41 -7.06 4.67 -5.02
N ASP A 42 -8.20 4.06 -4.69
CA ASP A 42 -8.25 2.68 -4.18
C ASP A 42 -7.42 2.42 -2.91
N GLY A 43 -7.08 3.47 -2.14
CA GLY A 43 -6.12 3.39 -1.04
C GLY A 43 -6.45 2.35 0.03
N ARG A 44 -7.72 2.20 0.43
CA ARG A 44 -8.15 1.16 1.39
C ARG A 44 -7.99 -0.26 0.82
N ARG A 45 -8.19 -0.43 -0.50
CA ARG A 45 -7.99 -1.70 -1.19
C ARG A 45 -6.51 -2.06 -1.23
N LEU A 46 -5.65 -1.07 -1.52
CA LEU A 46 -4.20 -1.21 -1.57
C LEU A 46 -3.60 -1.50 -0.18
N GLU A 47 -4.05 -0.82 0.86
CA GLU A 47 -3.71 -1.12 2.25
C GLU A 47 -4.05 -2.58 2.59
N ASN A 48 -5.28 -3.01 2.27
CA ASN A 48 -5.76 -4.34 2.61
C ASN A 48 -5.00 -5.45 1.88
N ILE A 49 -4.73 -5.30 0.59
CA ILE A 49 -4.02 -6.33 -0.17
C ILE A 49 -2.56 -6.43 0.26
N SER A 50 -1.91 -5.31 0.57
CA SER A 50 -0.52 -5.29 1.06
C SER A 50 -0.41 -6.03 2.40
N TRP A 51 -1.34 -5.78 3.32
CA TRP A 51 -1.39 -6.52 4.60
C TRP A 51 -1.60 -8.02 4.40
N ARG A 52 -2.55 -8.42 3.54
CA ARG A 52 -2.87 -9.84 3.29
C ARG A 52 -1.68 -10.59 2.66
N LEU A 53 -1.00 -9.95 1.71
CA LEU A 53 0.19 -10.53 1.09
C LEU A 53 1.34 -10.61 2.09
N TRP A 54 1.59 -9.55 2.86
CA TRP A 54 2.64 -9.53 3.88
C TRP A 54 2.42 -10.63 4.93
N TYR A 55 1.19 -10.75 5.45
CA TYR A 55 0.84 -11.79 6.42
C TYR A 55 1.04 -13.20 5.85
N ARG A 56 0.71 -13.40 4.56
CA ARG A 56 0.96 -14.67 3.88
C ARG A 56 2.44 -14.98 3.75
N GLU A 57 3.28 -14.00 3.41
CA GLU A 57 4.75 -14.19 3.37
C GLU A 57 5.30 -14.51 4.76
N MET A 58 4.87 -13.81 5.80
CA MET A 58 5.30 -14.07 7.18
C MET A 58 4.83 -15.43 7.71
N ALA A 59 3.67 -15.93 7.25
CA ALA A 59 3.17 -17.25 7.63
C ALA A 59 3.85 -18.40 6.86
N LEU A 60 4.51 -18.09 5.73
CA LEU A 60 5.23 -19.06 4.90
C LEU A 60 6.76 -19.03 5.14
N ALA A 61 7.26 -18.06 5.90
CA ALA A 61 8.65 -17.93 6.33
C ALA A 61 8.90 -18.70 7.63
#